data_AF-A0A6A5BLQ1-F1
#
_entry.id   AF-A0A6A5BLQ1-F1
#
_cell.length_a   1.000
_cell.length_b   1.000
_cell.length_c   1.000
_cell.angle_alpha   90.00
_cell.angle_beta   90.00
_cell.angle_gamma   90.00
#
_symmetry.space_group_name_H-M   'P 1'
#
loop_
_entity.id
_entity.type
_entity.pdbx_description
1 polymer ?
#
loop_
_entity_poly.entity_id
_entity_poly.type
_entity_poly.pdbx_seq_one_letter_code
_entity_poly.pdbx_strand_id
1 'polypeptide(L)' 'MGLFEDSTPRCEGMGLIILIINFLFPGFGTLIAAFITSEKEKMQPTLIVGILQIVTSWLLIGWLWAIWWGYKIMQASA' A
#
# COMPACT_ATOMS: atom_id res chain seq x y z
N MET A 1 -17.90 5.83 0.21
CA MET A 1 -16.71 5.48 1.02
C MET A 1 -16.45 3.98 0.91
N GLY A 2 -16.19 3.48 -0.31
CA GLY A 2 -16.11 2.03 -0.60
C GLY A 2 -15.14 1.64 -1.71
N LEU A 3 -14.78 2.58 -2.61
CA LEU A 3 -13.86 2.30 -3.73
C LEU A 3 -12.42 2.01 -3.30
N PHE A 4 -11.96 2.65 -2.22
CA PHE A 4 -10.60 2.48 -1.67
C PHE A 4 -10.50 1.40 -0.58
N GLU A 5 -11.64 0.93 -0.05
CA GLU A 5 -11.69 -0.21 0.87
C GLU A 5 -11.62 -1.53 0.09
N ASP A 6 -12.34 -1.58 -1.03
CA ASP A 6 -12.43 -2.73 -1.91
C ASP A 6 -11.13 -2.99 -2.69
N SER A 7 -10.34 -1.94 -2.95
CA SER A 7 -9.07 -2.05 -3.69
C SER A 7 -7.84 -2.39 -2.83
N THR A 8 -8.00 -2.53 -1.51
CA THR A 8 -6.88 -2.89 -0.62
C THR A 8 -6.44 -4.34 -0.86
N PRO A 9 -5.16 -4.60 -1.19
CA PRO A 9 -4.68 -5.97 -1.43
C PRO A 9 -4.46 -6.73 -0.12
N ARG A 10 -4.80 -8.03 -0.12
CA ARG A 10 -4.43 -8.96 0.95
C ARG A 10 -3.07 -9.57 0.71
N CYS A 11 -2.17 -9.38 1.69
CA CYS A 11 -0.80 -9.87 1.68
C CYS A 11 -0.53 -10.68 2.96
N GLU A 12 -0.80 -11.98 2.93
CA GLU A 12 -0.71 -12.85 4.12
C GLU A 12 0.67 -12.75 4.79
N GLY A 13 0.68 -12.41 6.09
CA GLY A 13 1.91 -12.37 6.90
C GLY A 13 2.89 -11.22 6.61
N MET A 14 2.67 -10.40 5.57
CA MET A 14 3.58 -9.30 5.19
C MET A 14 3.05 -7.90 5.53
N GLY A 15 1.84 -7.80 6.08
CA GLY A 15 1.18 -6.51 6.36
C GLY A 15 1.99 -5.56 7.26
N LEU A 16 2.56 -6.07 8.36
CA LEU A 16 3.39 -5.26 9.27
C LEU A 16 4.68 -4.78 8.58
N ILE A 17 5.31 -5.64 7.77
CA ILE A 17 6.54 -5.32 7.03
C ILE A 17 6.25 -4.21 6.01
N ILE A 18 5.12 -4.31 5.29
CA ILE A 18 4.67 -3.28 4.34
C ILE A 18 4.47 -1.93 5.02
N LEU A 19 3.85 -1.92 6.21
CA LEU A 19 3.67 -0.68 6.99
C LEU A 19 5.01 -0.05 7.39
N ILE A 20 5.97 -0.84 7.88
CA ILE A 20 7.30 -0.37 8.26
C ILE A 20 8.04 0.20 7.04
N ILE A 21 7.99 -0.49 5.89
CA ILE A 21 8.63 -0.02 4.66
C ILE A 21 7.98 1.29 4.20
N ASN A 22 6.65 1.40 4.19
CA ASN A 22 5.97 2.63 3.79
C ASN A 22 6.23 3.81 4.73
N PHE A 23 6.52 3.56 6.01
CA PHE A 23 6.92 4.60 6.96
C PHE A 23 8.31 5.20 6.64
N LEU A 24 9.28 4.35 6.27
CA LEU A 24 10.65 4.77 5.95
C LEU A 24 10.82 5.22 4.48
N PHE A 25 10.14 4.53 3.56
CA PHE A 25 10.22 4.68 2.11
C PHE A 25 8.80 4.65 1.52
N PRO A 26 8.10 5.80 1.48
CA PRO A 26 6.71 5.86 1.07
C PRO A 26 6.51 5.34 -0.36
N GLY A 27 5.55 4.42 -0.52
CA GLY A 27 5.17 3.81 -1.79
C GLY A 27 5.98 2.55 -2.16
N PHE A 28 7.18 2.33 -1.60
CA PHE A 28 7.93 1.09 -1.85
C PHE A 28 7.25 -0.13 -1.23
N GLY A 29 6.73 -0.01 -0.01
CA GLY A 29 5.97 -1.08 0.64
C GLY A 29 4.71 -1.42 -0.14
N THR A 30 4.05 -0.41 -0.68
CA THR A 30 2.86 -0.56 -1.54
C THR A 30 3.21 -1.23 -2.88
N LEU A 31 4.35 -0.92 -3.49
CA LEU A 31 4.81 -1.63 -4.71
C LEU A 31 5.07 -3.11 -4.43
N ILE A 32 5.73 -3.43 -3.31
CA ILE A 32 5.95 -4.83 -2.90
C ILE A 32 4.60 -5.53 -2.70
N ALA A 33 3.66 -4.88 -2.00
CA ALA A 33 2.30 -5.37 -1.78
C ALA A 33 1.59 -5.72 -3.10
N ALA A 34 1.79 -4.92 -4.16
CA ALA A 34 1.23 -5.20 -5.48
C ALA A 34 1.74 -6.50 -6.10
N PHE A 35 2.99 -6.89 -5.84
CA PHE A 35 3.57 -8.11 -6.40
C PHE A 35 3.29 -9.37 -5.56
N ILE A 36 3.10 -9.22 -4.25
CA ILE A 36 2.88 -10.34 -3.33
C ILE A 36 1.40 -10.61 -3.05
N THR A 37 0.51 -9.69 -3.46
CA THR A 37 -0.94 -9.86 -3.27
C THR A 37 -1.43 -11.16 -3.89
N SER A 38 -2.29 -11.87 -3.17
CA SER A 38 -2.99 -13.04 -3.72
C SER A 38 -4.13 -12.65 -4.67
N GLU A 39 -4.56 -11.38 -4.62
CA GLU A 39 -5.68 -10.84 -5.40
C GLU A 39 -5.16 -10.14 -6.67
N LYS A 40 -5.12 -10.87 -7.79
CA LYS A 40 -4.56 -10.37 -9.06
C LYS A 40 -5.28 -9.14 -9.61
N GLU A 41 -6.59 -9.02 -9.41
CA GLU A 41 -7.35 -7.81 -9.79
C GLU A 41 -6.90 -6.55 -9.05
N LYS A 42 -6.31 -6.69 -7.86
CA LYS A 42 -5.85 -5.57 -7.04
C LYS A 42 -4.38 -5.21 -7.25
N MET A 43 -3.64 -6.02 -8.02
CA MET A 43 -2.23 -5.76 -8.34
C MET A 43 -2.04 -4.41 -9.05
N GLN A 44 -2.72 -4.21 -10.18
CA GLN A 44 -2.60 -2.98 -10.98
C GLN A 44 -2.97 -1.70 -10.20
N PRO A 45 -4.13 -1.61 -9.50
CA PRO A 45 -4.44 -0.41 -8.74
C PRO A 45 -3.46 -0.18 -7.58
N THR A 46 -3.01 -1.25 -6.90
CA THR A 46 -2.00 -1.13 -5.83
C THR A 46 -0.67 -0.61 -6.38
N LEU A 47 -0.25 -1.07 -7.56
CA LEU A 47 0.97 -0.61 -8.19
C LEU A 47 0.89 0.87 -8.56
N ILE A 48 -0.25 1.32 -9.10
CA ILE A 48 -0.50 2.74 -9.40
C ILE A 48 -0.47 3.58 -8.12
N VAL A 49 -1.12 3.11 -7.04
CA VAL A 49 -1.09 3.79 -5.73
C VAL A 49 0.34 3.91 -5.21
N GLY A 50 1.16 2.87 -5.32
CA GLY A 50 2.57 2.91 -4.92
C GLY A 50 3.39 3.94 -5.71
N ILE A 51 3.20 4.01 -7.03
CA ILE A 51 3.87 5.02 -7.87
C ILE A 51 3.41 6.43 -7.49
N LEU A 52 2.11 6.65 -7.31
CA LEU A 52 1.58 7.95 -6.89
C LEU A 52 2.10 8.37 -5.51
N GLN A 53 2.22 7.43 -4.57
CA GLN A 53 2.79 7.69 -3.25
C GLN A 53 4.25 8.14 -3.34
N ILE A 54 5.06 7.53 -4.21
CA ILE A 54 6.44 7.96 -4.46
C ILE A 54 6.46 9.36 -5.07
N VAL A 55 5.68 9.60 -6.13
CA VAL A 55 5.65 10.90 -6.85
C VAL A 55 5.08 12.03 -5.98
N THR A 56 4.19 11.73 -5.04
CA THR A 56 3.59 12.73 -4.13
C THR A 56 4.26 12.78 -2.76
N SER A 57 5.24 11.92 -2.49
CA SER A 57 5.96 11.85 -1.20
C SER A 57 6.68 13.15 -0.84
N TRP A 58 7.23 13.87 -1.82
CA TRP A 58 7.92 15.14 -1.61
C TRP A 58 7.01 16.25 -1.07
N LEU A 59 5.70 16.13 -1.26
CA LEU A 59 4.69 17.05 -0.72
C LEU A 59 4.21 16.65 0.69
N LEU A 60 4.83 15.66 1.33
CA LEU A 60 4.39 15.01 2.59
C LEU A 60 3.01 14.31 2.51
N ILE A 61 2.15 14.70 1.57
CA ILE A 61 0.84 14.10 1.31
C ILE A 61 1.00 12.63 0.90
N GLY A 62 1.94 12.32 0.00
CA GLY A 62 2.21 10.94 -0.41
C GLY A 62 2.78 10.07 0.72
N TRP A 63 3.49 10.68 1.67
CA TRP A 63 4.04 9.98 2.83
C TRP A 63 2.97 9.60 3.85
N LEU A 64 2.11 10.56 4.24
CA LEU A 64 0.97 10.26 5.12
C LEU A 64 0.02 9.25 4.48
N TRP A 65 -0.20 9.37 3.16
CA TRP A 65 -0.99 8.40 2.41
C TRP A 65 -0.37 7.00 2.42
N ALA A 66 0.95 6.87 2.27
CA ALA A 66 1.66 5.60 2.33
C ALA A 66 1.53 4.91 3.70
N ILE A 67 1.60 5.67 4.80
CA ILE A 67 1.40 5.14 6.16
C ILE A 67 -0.03 4.65 6.36
N TRP A 68 -1.02 5.48 6.00
CA TRP A 68 -2.43 5.10 6.09
C TRP A 68 -2.74 3.86 5.24
N TRP A 69 -2.20 3.80 4.03
CA TRP A 69 -2.38 2.66 3.14
C TRP A 69 -1.69 1.39 3.67
N GLY A 70 -0.48 1.51 4.20
CA GLY A 70 0.22 0.40 4.87
C GLY A 70 -0.56 -0.15 6.06
N TYR A 71 -1.22 0.72 6.84
CA TYR A 71 -2.06 0.32 7.96
C TYR A 71 -3.32 -0.42 7.50
N LYS A 72 -3.94 0.00 6.39
CA LYS A 72 -5.07 -0.73 5.79
C LYS A 72 -4.66 -2.12 5.28
N ILE A 73 -3.51 -2.23 4.61
CA ILE A 73 -2.99 -3.53 4.16
C ILE A 73 -2.72 -4.43 5.37
N MET A 74 -2.11 -3.89 6.44
CA MET A 74 -1.89 -4.64 7.67
C MET A 74 -3.19 -5.17 8.28
N GLN A 75 -4.24 -4.35 8.38
CA GLN A 75 -5.54 -4.80 8.88
C GLN A 75 -6.24 -5.82 7.96
N ALA A 76 -6.04 -5.71 6.65
CA ALA A 76 -6.61 -6.68 5.70
C ALA A 76 -5.85 -8.01 5.69
N SER A 77 -4.58 -8.00 6.10
CA SER A 77 -3.65 -9.13 6.13
C SER A 77 -3.50 -9.83 7.50
N ALA A 78 -3.99 -9.20 8.57
CA ALA A 78 -3.98 -9.73 9.94
C ALA A 78 -5.24 -10.54 10.22
#